data_AF-A0A964L7D4-F1
#
_entry.id   AF-A0A964L7D4-F1
#
_cell.length_a   1.000
_cell.length_b   1.000
_cell.length_c   1.000
_cell.angle_alpha   90.00
_cell.angle_beta   90.00
_cell.angle_gamma   90.00
#
_symmetry.space_group_name_H-M   'P 1'
#
loop_
_entity.id
_entity.type
_entity.pdbx_description
1 polymer ?
#
loop_
_entity_poly.entity_id
_entity_poly.type
_entity_poly.pdbx_seq_one_letter_code
_entity_poly.pdbx_strand_id
1 'polypeptide(L)'
;MKHLIRTVLGVSIVLAAGVVRGDEPGPLPTEQFEKLHQLIKPQRGEARWMEIDWYPNIWEARQKAAREGRPLFVWAGSGGAPAAGC
;
A
#
# COMPACT_ATOMS: atom_id res chain seq x y z
N MET A 1 54.26 20.16 -11.62
CA MET A 1 53.91 18.74 -11.34
C MET A 1 52.82 18.55 -10.30
N LYS A 2 52.81 19.25 -9.15
CA LYS A 2 51.79 19.06 -8.09
C LYS A 2 50.36 19.47 -8.48
N HIS A 3 50.19 20.45 -9.37
CA HIS A 3 48.86 20.88 -9.86
C HIS A 3 48.27 19.90 -10.90
N LEU A 4 49.12 19.32 -11.76
CA LEU A 4 48.71 18.31 -12.74
C LEU A 4 48.17 17.03 -12.05
N ILE A 5 48.82 16.60 -10.97
CA ILE A 5 48.38 15.44 -10.17
C ILE A 5 47.04 15.71 -9.47
N ARG A 6 46.84 16.93 -8.95
CA ARG A 6 45.59 17.35 -8.31
C ARG A 6 44.40 17.41 -9.28
N THR A 7 44.63 17.89 -10.49
CA THR A 7 43.58 17.97 -11.52
C THR A 7 43.21 16.57 -12.04
N VAL A 8 44.20 15.69 -12.27
CA VAL A 8 43.94 14.31 -12.70
C VAL A 8 43.14 13.54 -11.64
N LEU A 9 43.49 13.66 -10.36
CA LEU A 9 42.79 12.97 -9.28
C LEU A 9 41.34 13.50 -9.07
N GLY A 10 41.12 14.81 -9.25
CA GLY A 10 39.79 15.42 -9.16
C GLY A 10 38.86 15.02 -10.31
N VAL A 11 39.38 14.84 -11.52
CA VAL A 11 38.61 14.39 -12.69
C VAL A 11 38.21 12.92 -12.56
N SER A 12 39.06 12.07 -11.98
CA SER A 12 38.74 10.65 -11.74
C SER A 12 37.59 10.43 -10.75
N ILE A 13 37.41 11.33 -9.76
CA ILE A 13 36.31 11.23 -8.78
C ILE A 13 34.96 11.63 -9.39
N VAL A 14 34.93 12.62 -10.29
CA VAL A 14 33.68 13.05 -10.96
C VAL A 14 33.19 12.02 -11.99
N LEU A 15 34.09 11.29 -12.65
CA LEU A 15 33.73 10.20 -13.58
C LEU A 15 33.11 8.98 -12.88
N ALA A 16 33.48 8.69 -11.64
CA ALA A 16 32.91 7.58 -10.88
C ALA A 16 31.47 7.83 -10.40
N ALA A 17 31.05 9.09 -10.23
CA ALA A 17 29.71 9.44 -9.78
C ALA A 17 28.64 9.38 -10.89
N GLY A 18 29.04 9.37 -12.17
CA GLY A 18 28.11 9.41 -13.31
C GLY A 18 27.53 8.05 -13.73
N VAL A 19 28.03 6.94 -13.19
CA VAL A 19 27.74 5.57 -13.69
C VAL A 19 26.83 4.76 -12.75
N VAL A 20 26.47 5.27 -11.58
CA VAL A 20 25.45 4.61 -10.74
C VAL A 20 24.05 5.05 -11.17
N ARG A 21 23.64 4.64 -12.37
CA ARG A 21 22.23 4.53 -12.72
C ARG A 21 21.83 3.08 -12.55
N GLY A 22 20.90 2.81 -11.65
CA GLY A 22 20.26 1.49 -11.62
C GLY A 22 19.50 1.32 -12.92
N ASP A 23 19.74 0.22 -13.62
CA ASP A 23 18.91 -0.16 -14.77
C ASP A 23 17.44 -0.24 -14.31
N GLU A 24 16.52 0.22 -15.16
CA GLU A 24 15.11 -0.01 -14.89
C GLU A 24 14.88 -1.53 -14.83
N PRO A 25 14.18 -2.04 -13.79
CA PRO A 25 13.88 -3.46 -13.71
C PRO A 25 13.13 -3.88 -14.98
N GLY A 26 13.63 -4.92 -15.64
CA GLY A 26 12.90 -5.55 -16.74
C GLY A 26 11.54 -6.10 -16.27
N PRO A 27 10.65 -6.45 -17.22
CA PRO A 27 9.34 -7.01 -16.87
C PRO A 27 9.46 -8.23 -15.96
N LEU A 28 8.64 -8.28 -14.91
CA LEU A 28 8.54 -9.45 -14.04
C LEU A 28 7.96 -10.64 -14.82
N PRO A 29 8.55 -11.84 -14.70
CA PRO A 29 7.91 -13.06 -15.22
C PRO A 29 6.53 -13.25 -14.61
N THR A 30 5.56 -13.72 -15.42
CA THR A 30 4.17 -13.89 -14.99
C THR A 30 4.03 -14.71 -13.71
N GLU A 31 4.78 -15.80 -13.57
CA GLU A 31 4.75 -16.64 -12.36
C GLU A 31 5.16 -15.88 -11.09
N GLN A 32 6.18 -15.02 -11.17
CA GLN A 32 6.64 -14.22 -10.05
C GLN A 32 5.62 -13.14 -9.69
N PHE A 33 5.01 -12.53 -10.71
CA PHE A 33 3.93 -11.58 -10.51
C PHE A 33 2.73 -12.24 -9.84
N GLU A 34 2.28 -13.40 -10.31
CA GLU A 34 1.15 -14.12 -9.71
C GLU A 34 1.41 -14.47 -8.24
N LYS A 35 2.63 -14.94 -7.93
CA LYS A 35 3.03 -15.22 -6.55
C LYS A 35 2.95 -13.96 -5.67
N LEU A 36 3.51 -12.84 -6.14
CA LEU A 36 3.47 -11.58 -5.40
C LEU A 36 2.04 -11.04 -5.26
N HIS A 37 1.26 -11.11 -6.33
CA HIS A 37 -0.11 -10.64 -6.39
C HIS A 37 -1.02 -11.43 -5.43
N GLN A 38 -0.77 -12.72 -5.26
CA GLN A 38 -1.48 -13.53 -4.26
C GLN A 38 -1.15 -13.10 -2.83
N LEU A 39 0.09 -12.69 -2.54
CA LEU A 39 0.50 -12.25 -1.20
C LEU A 39 -0.10 -10.90 -0.78
N ILE A 40 -0.36 -10.00 -1.74
CA ILE A 40 -0.90 -8.67 -1.43
C ILE A 40 -2.43 -8.66 -1.25
N LYS A 41 -3.12 -9.73 -1.66
CA LYS A 41 -4.56 -9.88 -1.43
C LYS A 41 -4.83 -10.31 0.00
N PRO A 42 -5.94 -9.87 0.61
CA PRO A 42 -6.38 -10.40 1.90
C PRO A 42 -6.48 -11.93 1.83
N GLN A 43 -5.82 -12.62 2.74
CA GLN A 43 -6.00 -14.07 2.90
C GLN A 43 -7.29 -14.35 3.69
N ARG A 44 -7.76 -15.59 3.60
CA ARG A 44 -8.96 -16.02 4.32
C ARG A 44 -8.78 -15.79 5.82
N GLY A 45 -9.65 -14.96 6.40
CA GLY A 45 -9.65 -14.62 7.82
C GLY A 45 -8.76 -13.44 8.22
N GLU A 46 -7.99 -12.83 7.31
CA GLU A 46 -7.16 -11.65 7.64
C GLU A 46 -8.00 -10.37 7.78
N ALA A 47 -9.09 -10.27 7.02
CA ALA A 47 -9.97 -9.11 6.99
C ALA A 47 -11.41 -9.47 7.35
N ARG A 48 -11.64 -10.21 8.45
CA ARG A 48 -12.99 -10.66 8.86
C ARG A 48 -14.01 -9.54 9.03
N TRP A 49 -13.53 -8.32 9.29
CA TRP A 49 -14.38 -7.16 9.36
C TRP A 49 -15.01 -6.79 8.02
N MET A 50 -14.40 -7.13 6.89
CA MET A 50 -14.97 -6.99 5.54
C MET A 50 -16.10 -8.00 5.27
N GLU A 51 -16.21 -9.06 6.08
CA GLU A 51 -17.25 -10.10 5.95
C GLU A 51 -18.54 -9.71 6.71
N ILE A 52 -18.50 -8.64 7.51
CA ILE A 52 -19.67 -8.16 8.25
C ILE A 52 -20.62 -7.45 7.28
N ASP A 53 -21.91 -7.78 7.36
CA ASP A 53 -22.97 -7.05 6.67
C ASP A 53 -23.18 -5.68 7.33
N TRP A 54 -22.36 -4.71 6.90
CA TRP A 54 -22.38 -3.36 7.43
C TRP A 54 -23.62 -2.60 6.96
N TYR A 55 -24.18 -1.80 7.88
CA TYR A 55 -25.26 -0.86 7.56
C TYR A 55 -24.64 0.49 7.20
N PRO A 56 -24.62 0.90 5.92
CA PRO A 56 -23.99 2.16 5.50
C PRO A 56 -24.76 3.39 5.99
N ASN A 57 -26.05 3.23 6.29
CA ASN A 57 -26.91 4.31 6.77
C ASN A 57 -27.12 4.21 8.29
N ILE A 58 -26.58 5.18 9.03
CA ILE A 58 -26.71 5.23 10.49
C ILE A 58 -28.17 5.36 10.95
N TRP A 59 -29.01 6.09 10.21
CA TRP A 59 -30.42 6.29 10.57
C TRP A 59 -31.20 4.97 10.50
N GLU A 60 -31.01 4.19 9.45
CA GLU A 60 -31.65 2.87 9.30
C GLU A 60 -31.15 1.89 10.36
N ALA A 61 -29.84 1.89 10.63
CA ALA A 61 -29.24 1.05 11.66
C ALA A 61 -29.81 1.36 13.06
N ARG A 62 -29.99 2.65 13.39
CA ARG A 62 -30.63 3.08 14.65
C ARG A 62 -32.06 2.60 14.78
N GLN A 63 -32.86 2.71 13.71
CA GLN A 63 -34.25 2.25 13.73
C GLN A 63 -34.33 0.73 13.96
N LYS A 64 -33.46 -0.05 13.31
CA LYS A 64 -33.39 -1.52 13.50
C LYS A 64 -32.96 -1.88 14.93
N ALA A 65 -31.90 -1.26 15.44
CA ALA A 65 -31.42 -1.46 16.80
C ALA A 65 -32.51 -1.19 17.85
N ALA A 66 -33.28 -0.12 17.67
CA ALA A 66 -34.41 0.22 18.54
C ALA A 66 -35.54 -0.83 18.47
N ARG A 67 -35.92 -1.28 17.26
CA ARG A 67 -36.95 -2.33 17.08
C ARG A 67 -36.54 -3.67 17.70
N GLU A 68 -35.25 -4.00 17.65
CA GLU A 68 -34.72 -5.28 18.14
C GLU A 68 -34.28 -5.24 19.60
N GLY A 69 -34.26 -4.06 20.23
CA GLY A 69 -33.74 -3.91 21.60
C GLY A 69 -32.25 -4.24 21.71
N ARG A 70 -31.46 -3.98 20.65
CA ARG A 70 -30.02 -4.32 20.58
C ARG A 70 -29.16 -3.06 20.57
N PRO A 71 -27.95 -3.09 21.17
CA PRO A 71 -27.01 -1.98 21.08
C PRO A 71 -26.48 -1.80 19.64
N LEU A 72 -26.05 -0.57 19.32
CA LEU A 72 -25.43 -0.25 18.04
C LEU A 72 -23.90 -0.24 18.19
N PHE A 73 -23.20 -0.96 17.30
CA PHE A 73 -21.75 -0.86 17.14
C PHE A 73 -21.45 0.02 15.91
N VAL A 74 -20.70 1.10 16.13
CA VAL A 74 -20.32 2.04 15.06
C VAL A 74 -18.81 1.95 14.84
N TRP A 75 -18.41 1.68 13.60
CA TRP A 75 -17.02 1.70 13.17
C TRP A 75 -16.84 2.83 12.17
N ALA A 76 -16.01 3.81 12.51
CA ALA A 76 -15.54 4.86 11.61
C ALA A 76 -14.01 4.84 11.52
N GLY A 77 -13.47 4.97 10.31
CA GLY A 77 -12.03 5.08 10.04
C GLY A 77 -11.71 6.40 9.35
N SER A 78 -10.47 6.88 9.50
CA SER A 78 -10.04 8.22 9.04
C SER A 78 -9.73 8.33 7.52
N GLY A 79 -10.02 7.34 6.67
CA GLY A 79 -9.62 7.48 5.25
C GLY A 79 -9.84 6.31 4.30
N GLY A 80 -10.71 5.36 4.62
CA GLY A 80 -11.19 4.36 3.66
C GLY A 80 -12.69 4.24 3.82
N ALA A 81 -13.44 4.15 2.72
CA ALA A 81 -14.87 3.90 2.77
C ALA A 81 -15.13 2.69 3.67
N PRO A 82 -16.19 2.70 4.52
CA PRO A 82 -16.66 1.48 5.13
C PRO A 82 -16.86 0.41 4.03
N ALA A 83 -16.87 -0.88 4.38
CA ALA A 83 -16.91 -1.97 3.39
C ALA A 83 -18.12 -1.91 2.43
N ALA A 84 -19.13 -1.09 2.73
CA ALA A 84 -20.12 -0.59 1.78
C ALA A 84 -19.52 0.63 1.04
N GLY A 85 -19.01 0.39 -0.17
CA GLY A 85 -18.32 1.38 -1.01
C GLY A 85 -19.07 2.70 -1.21
N CYS A 86 -18.29 3.71 -1.65
CA CYS A 86 -18.77 5.02 -2.07
C CYS A 86 -19.86 4.95 -3.15
#